data_AF-A0A8C7CXT2-F1
#
_entry.id   AF-A0A8C7CXT2-F1
#
_cell.length_a   1.000
_cell.length_b   1.000
_cell.length_c   1.000
_cell.angle_alpha   90.00
_cell.angle_beta   90.00
_cell.angle_gamma   90.00
#
_symmetry.space_group_name_H-M   'P 1'
#
loop_
_entity.id
_entity.type
_entity.pdbx_description
1 polymer ?
#
loop_
_entity_poly.entity_id
_entity_poly.type
_entity_poly.pdbx_seq_one_letter_code
_entity_poly.pdbx_strand_id
1 'polypeptide(L)'
;MQTYVLTRGEYPEYQHWMGYNDSIRSCRTFSYTSGGPYRMRIYERPNFQGQTMEFAEDCESVQERFRSRDVYSCNVLEGYWTLYEHPNYRGRQYFMRPGEYRKFSDWGATCATTGSFRRITEF
;
A
#
# COMPACT_ATOMS: atom_id res chain seq x y z
N MET A 1 7.05 -8.48 10.32
CA MET A 1 5.64 -8.76 10.67
C MET A 1 4.84 -8.61 9.38
N GLN A 2 3.87 -9.49 9.12
CA GLN A 2 3.08 -9.46 7.89
C GLN A 2 1.76 -8.75 8.16
N THR A 3 1.38 -7.84 7.26
CA THR A 3 0.09 -7.13 7.30
C THR A 3 -0.79 -7.65 6.16
N TYR A 4 -2.09 -7.73 6.42
CA TYR A 4 -3.12 -8.06 5.44
C TYR A 4 -4.21 -6.99 5.52
N VAL A 5 -4.67 -6.51 4.37
CA VAL A 5 -5.79 -5.56 4.29
C VAL A 5 -7.02 -6.32 3.84
N LEU A 6 -8.00 -6.45 4.74
CA LEU A 6 -9.27 -7.10 4.47
C LEU A 6 -10.34 -6.02 4.30
N THR A 7 -11.11 -6.14 3.21
CA THR A 7 -12.34 -5.37 3.01
C THR A 7 -13.52 -6.18 3.52
N ARG A 8 -14.73 -5.61 3.46
CA ARG A 8 -15.94 -6.33 3.85
C ARG A 8 -16.11 -7.59 2.99
N GLY A 9 -16.20 -8.75 3.63
CA GLY A 9 -16.39 -10.03 2.96
C GLY A 9 -16.33 -11.21 3.91
N GLU A 10 -16.59 -12.41 3.38
CA GLU A 10 -16.37 -13.66 4.08
C GLU A 10 -15.06 -14.29 3.62
N TYR A 11 -14.23 -14.72 4.58
CA TYR A 11 -12.92 -15.31 4.32
C TYR A 11 -12.82 -16.65 5.08
N PRO A 12 -13.34 -17.75 4.52
CA PRO A 12 -13.42 -19.04 5.22
C PRO A 12 -12.06 -19.66 5.56
N GLU A 13 -11.03 -19.30 4.78
CA GLU A 13 -9.67 -19.85 4.92
C GLU A 13 -8.64 -18.74 4.75
N TYR A 14 -7.45 -18.91 5.34
CA TYR A 14 -6.44 -17.86 5.37
C TYR A 14 -5.94 -17.47 3.98
N GLN A 15 -5.99 -18.38 3.01
CA GLN A 15 -5.64 -18.13 1.61
C GLN A 15 -6.54 -17.05 1.00
N HIS A 16 -7.80 -16.93 1.44
CA HIS A 16 -8.74 -15.94 0.93
C HIS A 16 -8.37 -14.51 1.31
N TRP A 17 -7.63 -14.29 2.40
CA TRP A 17 -7.04 -12.98 2.74
C TRP A 17 -5.56 -12.85 2.36
N MET A 18 -5.06 -13.76 1.50
CA MET A 18 -3.65 -13.87 1.10
C MET A 18 -2.69 -14.22 2.26
N GLY A 19 -3.21 -14.87 3.30
CA GLY A 19 -2.44 -15.40 4.42
C GLY A 19 -1.37 -16.40 3.97
N TYR A 20 -0.18 -16.33 4.56
CA TYR A 20 0.79 -17.42 4.46
C TYR A 20 0.47 -18.55 5.45
N ASN A 21 -0.18 -18.21 6.56
CA ASN A 21 -0.71 -19.09 7.59
C ASN A 21 -1.93 -18.43 8.25
N ASP A 22 -2.47 -19.09 9.26
CA ASP A 22 -3.63 -18.68 10.05
C ASP A 22 -3.30 -17.75 11.25
N SER A 23 -2.03 -17.36 11.41
CA SER A 23 -1.58 -16.60 12.58
C SER A 23 -1.94 -15.10 12.48
N ILE A 24 -2.90 -14.67 13.30
CA ILE A 24 -3.24 -13.25 13.50
C ILE A 24 -2.91 -12.88 14.94
N ARG A 25 -1.93 -11.97 15.12
CA ARG A 25 -1.49 -11.51 16.45
C ARG A 25 -2.07 -10.17 16.87
N SER A 26 -2.66 -9.43 15.93
CA SER A 26 -3.26 -8.12 16.17
C SER A 26 -4.18 -7.75 15.01
N CYS A 27 -5.23 -6.99 15.29
CA CYS A 27 -6.09 -6.38 14.27
C CYS A 27 -6.31 -4.90 14.59
N ARG A 28 -6.59 -4.09 13.56
CA ARG A 28 -6.97 -2.69 13.70
C ARG A 28 -8.08 -2.39 12.69
N THR A 29 -9.10 -1.69 13.14
CA THR A 29 -10.17 -1.18 12.28
C THR A 29 -9.89 0.28 11.94
N PHE A 30 -10.20 0.66 10.70
CA PHE A 30 -10.10 2.04 10.23
C PHE A 30 -11.44 2.43 9.64
N SER A 31 -12.11 3.41 10.24
CA SER A 31 -13.31 4.01 9.68
C SER A 31 -12.91 5.07 8.66
N TYR A 32 -13.33 4.94 7.42
CA TYR A 32 -13.22 6.00 6.43
C TYR A 32 -14.61 6.48 6.02
N THR A 33 -14.73 7.78 5.75
CA THR A 33 -15.93 8.32 5.13
C THR A 33 -15.81 8.06 3.63
N SER A 34 -16.70 7.22 3.08
CA SER A 34 -16.74 6.94 1.65
C SER A 34 -16.98 8.21 0.84
N GLY A 35 -16.42 8.27 -0.38
CA GLY A 35 -16.62 9.38 -1.31
C GLY A 35 -15.60 10.52 -1.24
N GLY A 36 -14.60 10.44 -0.35
CA GLY A 36 -13.46 11.36 -0.35
C GLY A 36 -12.49 11.09 -1.52
N PRO A 37 -11.69 12.10 -1.93
CA PRO A 37 -10.67 11.93 -2.96
C PRO A 37 -9.56 10.96 -2.49
N TYR A 38 -8.81 10.43 -3.45
CA TYR A 38 -7.64 9.60 -3.21
C TYR A 38 -6.44 10.28 -3.84
N ARG A 39 -5.37 10.44 -3.07
CA ARG A 39 -4.15 11.06 -3.58
C ARG A 39 -2.93 10.57 -2.82
N MET A 40 -1.98 10.01 -3.55
CA MET A 40 -0.71 9.53 -3.02
C MET A 40 0.43 10.00 -3.91
N ARG A 41 1.55 10.37 -3.32
CA ARG A 41 2.76 10.77 -4.05
C ARG A 41 3.93 9.90 -3.61
N ILE A 42 4.59 9.26 -4.58
CA ILE A 42 5.76 8.40 -4.34
C ILE A 42 7.04 9.08 -4.80
N TYR A 43 8.17 8.65 -4.24
CA TYR A 43 9.48 9.28 -4.47
C TYR A 43 10.58 8.24 -4.66
N GLU A 44 11.49 8.54 -5.57
CA GLU A 44 12.66 7.73 -5.92
C GLU A 44 13.72 7.70 -4.80
N ARG A 45 13.75 8.69 -3.91
CA ARG A 45 14.71 8.75 -2.80
C ARG A 45 14.03 8.91 -1.45
N PRO A 46 14.72 8.59 -0.34
CA PRO A 46 14.23 8.88 1.01
C PRO A 46 14.01 10.38 1.22
N ASN A 47 13.21 10.73 2.25
CA ASN A 47 12.94 12.11 2.66
C ASN A 47 12.35 12.99 1.56
N PHE A 48 11.49 12.43 0.71
CA PHE A 48 10.74 13.14 -0.34
C PHE A 48 11.63 13.78 -1.41
N GLN A 49 12.75 13.12 -1.73
CA GLN A 49 13.74 13.61 -2.69
C GLN A 49 13.69 12.81 -4.01
N GLY A 50 14.37 13.33 -5.04
CA GLY A 50 14.52 12.67 -6.33
C GLY A 50 13.28 12.80 -7.22
N GLN A 51 13.16 11.91 -8.22
CA GLN A 51 11.98 11.87 -9.08
C GLN A 51 10.73 11.55 -8.24
N THR A 52 9.59 12.15 -8.59
CA THR A 52 8.31 11.92 -7.92
C THR A 52 7.18 11.78 -8.92
N MET A 53 6.11 11.09 -8.52
CA MET A 53 4.88 10.98 -9.27
C MET A 53 3.69 10.90 -8.32
N GLU A 54 2.62 11.61 -8.66
CA GLU A 54 1.36 11.60 -7.93
C GLU A 54 0.35 10.67 -8.61
N PHE A 55 -0.46 10.00 -7.79
CA PHE A 55 -1.45 9.02 -8.20
C PHE A 55 -2.78 9.28 -7.48
N ALA A 56 -3.87 9.22 -8.23
CA ALA A 56 -5.25 9.27 -7.72
C ALA A 56 -6.05 7.99 -8.05
N GLU A 57 -5.42 7.05 -8.75
CA GLU A 57 -6.01 5.80 -9.22
C GLU A 57 -5.10 4.62 -8.88
N ASP A 58 -5.63 3.42 -9.05
CA ASP A 58 -4.90 2.18 -8.83
C ASP A 58 -3.76 2.02 -9.86
N CYS A 59 -2.71 1.30 -9.47
CA CYS A 59 -1.53 1.09 -10.29
C CYS A 59 -1.12 -0.37 -10.25
N GLU A 60 -1.31 -1.08 -11.37
CA GLU A 60 -0.96 -2.51 -11.51
C GLU A 60 0.55 -2.75 -11.65
N SER A 61 1.30 -1.76 -12.16
CA SER A 61 2.74 -1.86 -12.42
C SER A 61 3.43 -0.52 -12.17
N VAL A 62 4.08 -0.40 -11.01
CA VAL A 62 4.89 0.79 -10.66
C VAL A 62 6.06 0.94 -11.61
N GLN A 63 6.66 -0.17 -12.07
CA GLN A 63 7.75 -0.12 -13.04
C GLN A 63 7.32 0.55 -14.35
N GLU A 64 6.12 0.26 -14.86
CA GLU A 64 5.66 0.85 -16.11
C GLU A 64 5.28 2.32 -15.93
N ARG A 65 4.61 2.65 -14.83
CA ARG A 65 4.11 4.01 -14.58
C ARG A 65 5.18 4.97 -14.10
N PHE A 66 5.99 4.55 -13.12
CA PHE A 66 7.01 5.37 -12.47
C PHE A 66 8.43 5.14 -13.03
N ARG A 67 8.63 4.14 -13.91
CA ARG A 67 9.94 3.77 -14.49
C ARG A 67 10.98 3.33 -13.46
N SER A 68 10.55 2.99 -12.26
CA SER A 68 11.36 2.42 -11.18
C SER A 68 10.57 1.30 -10.49
N ARG A 69 11.28 0.31 -9.95
CA ARG A 69 10.70 -0.75 -9.11
C ARG A 69 10.74 -0.42 -7.62
N ASP A 70 11.45 0.63 -7.25
CA ASP A 70 11.71 0.98 -5.87
C ASP A 70 11.09 2.34 -5.52
N VAL A 71 10.36 2.35 -4.41
CA VAL A 71 9.76 3.55 -3.80
C VAL A 71 10.39 3.73 -2.43
N TYR A 72 11.15 4.79 -2.27
CA TYR A 72 11.93 5.01 -1.05
C TYR A 72 11.22 5.90 -0.04
N SER A 73 10.36 6.81 -0.47
CA SER A 73 9.49 7.58 0.42
C SER A 73 8.15 7.86 -0.24
N CYS A 74 7.13 8.17 0.55
CA CYS A 74 5.76 8.33 0.11
C CYS A 74 5.01 9.35 0.98
N ASN A 75 4.15 10.16 0.36
CA ASN A 75 3.19 11.00 1.06
C ASN A 75 1.78 10.59 0.64
N VAL A 76 1.01 10.06 1.59
CA VAL A 76 -0.41 9.78 1.39
C VAL A 76 -1.17 11.04 1.77
N LEU A 77 -1.62 11.77 0.76
CA LEU A 77 -2.32 13.02 0.95
C LEU A 77 -3.77 12.76 1.34
N GLU A 78 -4.42 11.83 0.64
CA GLU A 78 -5.85 11.55 0.77
C GLU A 78 -6.15 10.06 0.54
N GLY A 79 -7.16 9.56 1.24
CA GLY A 79 -7.61 8.16 1.17
C GLY A 79 -6.67 7.16 1.86
N TYR A 80 -7.14 5.92 1.93
CA TYR A 80 -6.34 4.77 2.37
C TYR A 80 -5.89 3.96 1.15
N TRP A 81 -4.67 3.44 1.22
CA TRP A 81 -4.05 2.70 0.13
C TRP A 81 -3.44 1.39 0.62
N THR A 82 -3.34 0.41 -0.26
CA THR A 82 -2.53 -0.79 -0.05
C THR A 82 -1.39 -0.78 -1.08
N LEU A 83 -0.15 -0.84 -0.61
CA LEU A 83 1.03 -1.11 -1.43
C LEU A 83 1.31 -2.60 -1.47
N TYR A 84 1.84 -3.06 -2.59
CA TYR A 84 2.17 -4.46 -2.85
C TYR A 84 3.62 -4.60 -3.34
N GLU A 85 4.30 -5.62 -2.86
CA GLU A 85 5.68 -5.94 -3.26
C GLU A 85 5.80 -6.30 -4.76
N HIS A 86 4.79 -6.95 -5.33
CA HIS A 86 4.79 -7.37 -6.73
C HIS A 86 3.74 -6.63 -7.57
N PRO A 87 3.89 -6.63 -8.91
CA PRO A 87 2.85 -6.15 -9.82
C PRO A 87 1.53 -6.94 -9.65
N ASN A 88 0.44 -6.37 -10.16
CA ASN A 88 -0.89 -6.98 -10.17
C ASN A 88 -1.43 -7.35 -8.77
N TYR A 89 -1.14 -6.51 -7.78
CA TYR A 89 -1.64 -6.62 -6.40
C TYR A 89 -1.24 -7.92 -5.69
N ARG A 90 0.01 -8.34 -5.87
CA ARG A 90 0.55 -9.60 -5.32
C ARG A 90 1.70 -9.39 -4.32
N GLY A 91 1.99 -10.44 -3.57
CA GLY A 91 3.07 -10.46 -2.60
C GLY A 91 2.67 -9.78 -1.29
N ARG A 92 3.65 -9.28 -0.55
CA ARG A 92 3.42 -8.64 0.75
C ARG A 92 2.62 -7.36 0.59
N GLN A 93 1.69 -7.15 1.52
CA GLN A 93 0.83 -5.97 1.59
C GLN A 93 1.29 -4.99 2.66
N TYR A 94 1.17 -3.71 2.36
CA TYR A 94 1.47 -2.62 3.28
C TYR A 94 0.28 -1.65 3.32
N PHE A 95 -0.33 -1.50 4.49
CA PHE A 95 -1.42 -0.56 4.70
C PHE A 95 -0.88 0.86 4.86
N MET A 96 -1.41 1.77 4.06
CA MET A 96 -1.01 3.17 4.03
C MET A 96 -2.18 4.05 4.42
N ARG A 97 -1.97 4.88 5.45
CA ARG A 97 -2.91 5.91 5.90
C ARG A 97 -2.42 7.29 5.52
N PRO A 98 -3.30 8.31 5.48
CA PRO A 98 -2.88 9.68 5.30
C PRO A 98 -1.72 10.04 6.23
N GLY A 99 -0.66 10.60 5.66
CA GLY A 99 0.57 10.92 6.38
C GLY A 99 1.84 10.82 5.54
N GLU A 100 2.92 11.24 6.18
CA GLU A 100 4.27 11.30 5.63
C GLU A 100 5.09 10.05 5.99
N TYR A 101 5.66 9.40 4.98
CA TYR A 101 6.54 8.24 5.14
C TYR A 101 7.89 8.53 4.49
N ARG A 102 8.90 8.85 5.30
CA ARG A 102 10.20 9.35 4.84
C ARG A 102 11.13 8.24 4.34
N LYS A 103 10.85 7.00 4.70
CA LYS A 103 11.57 5.80 4.26
C LYS A 103 10.64 4.59 4.17
N PHE A 104 10.99 3.59 3.37
CA PHE A 104 10.14 2.39 3.19
C PHE A 104 9.88 1.59 4.47
N SER A 105 10.78 1.68 5.46
CA SER A 105 10.56 1.04 6.76
C SER A 105 9.45 1.71 7.59
N ASP A 106 9.05 2.94 7.27
CA ASP A 106 7.98 3.65 7.99
C ASP A 106 6.60 2.99 7.74
N TRP A 107 6.42 2.30 6.62
CA TRP A 107 5.21 1.48 6.34
C TRP A 107 5.41 -0.01 6.60
N GLY A 108 6.52 -0.39 7.25
CA GLY A 108 6.80 -1.76 7.66
C GLY A 108 7.39 -2.66 6.57
N ALA A 109 7.81 -2.10 5.42
CA ALA A 109 8.52 -2.87 4.40
C ALA A 109 9.99 -3.14 4.79
N THR A 110 10.52 -4.27 4.32
CA THR A 110 11.92 -4.66 4.53
C THR A 110 12.84 -4.16 3.42
N CYS A 111 12.29 -3.78 2.27
CA CYS A 111 12.99 -3.18 1.13
C CYS A 111 12.10 -2.12 0.46
N ALA A 112 12.68 -1.33 -0.45
CA ALA A 112 11.98 -0.29 -1.19
C ALA A 112 11.09 -0.82 -2.34
N THR A 113 11.22 -2.11 -2.67
CA THR A 113 10.53 -2.69 -3.83
C THR A 113 9.02 -2.60 -3.67
N THR A 114 8.40 -1.92 -4.63
CA THR A 114 6.95 -1.71 -4.70
C THR A 114 6.51 -1.98 -6.13
N GLY A 115 5.73 -3.05 -6.32
CA GLY A 115 5.32 -3.49 -7.64
C GLY A 115 3.95 -2.94 -8.07
N SER A 116 3.03 -2.74 -7.14
CA SER A 116 1.69 -2.18 -7.41
C SER A 116 1.09 -1.53 -6.17
N PHE A 117 0.01 -0.77 -6.35
CA PHE A 117 -0.80 -0.24 -5.25
C PHE A 117 -2.24 0.00 -5.66
N ARG A 118 -3.17 -0.08 -4.71
CA ARG A 118 -4.59 0.19 -4.92
C ARG A 118 -5.20 1.01 -3.80
N ARG A 119 -6.23 1.77 -4.14
CA ARG A 119 -7.10 2.48 -3.20
C ARG A 119 -7.93 1.47 -2.42
N ILE A 120 -8.20 1.78 -1.16
CA ILE A 120 -9.16 1.03 -0.35
C ILE A 120 -10.48 1.80 -0.43
N THR A 121 -11.41 1.30 -1.25
CA THR A 121 -12.71 1.93 -1.54
C THR A 121 -13.87 1.27 -0.83
N GLU A 122 -13.74 0.01 -0.46
CA GLU A 122 -14.76 -0.79 0.20
C GLU A 122 -14.46 -0.89 1.70
N PHE A 123 -15.34 -0.30 2.52
CA PHE A 123 -15.30 -0.34 3.98
C PHE A 123 -16.52 -1.09 4.52
#